data_AF-A0A2S5CIB6-F1
#
_entry.id   AF-A0A2S5CIB6-F1
#
_cell.length_a   1.000
_cell.length_b   1.000
_cell.length_c   1.000
_cell.angle_alpha   90.00
_cell.angle_beta   90.00
_cell.angle_gamma   90.00
#
_symmetry.space_group_name_H-M   'P 1'
#
loop_
_entity.id
_entity.type
_entity.pdbx_description
1 polymer ?
#
loop_
_entity_poly.entity_id
_entity_poly.type
_entity_poly.pdbx_seq_one_letter_code
_entity_poly.pdbx_strand_id
1 'polypeptide(L)'
;MIQALFILAALLILALAGYLLIIAVRWAFRFPKAALILCTLLIAGCGIYYQHFITQHRLKHLPKDLPIDDILYANEESWGWGPGGNETGFIAYKLPDIAAQAILQGGLAYLEKLSPRGSASGFYWHYGKWQETPILSDPQWLDNKQKREAITAAASPKIANYLNVYGFGIPIDPLIESELNTAIAKPKSYFAYGRIGIIIVIPDARKVIYAYNG
;
A
#
# COMPACT_ATOMS: atom_id res chain seq x y z
N MET A 1 -23.10 -32.19 25.35
CA MET A 1 -22.08 -33.15 24.87
C MET A 1 -21.03 -32.48 23.97
N ILE A 2 -21.42 -31.70 22.97
CA ILE A 2 -20.49 -31.02 22.04
C ILE A 2 -19.56 -29.99 22.73
N GLN A 3 -20.09 -29.17 23.65
CA GLN A 3 -19.27 -28.17 24.39
C GLN A 3 -18.19 -28.79 25.28
N ALA A 4 -18.47 -29.94 25.92
CA ALA A 4 -17.49 -30.64 26.75
C ALA A 4 -16.32 -31.19 25.93
N LEU A 5 -16.59 -31.61 24.68
CA LEU A 5 -15.56 -32.08 23.75
C LEU A 5 -14.61 -30.96 23.33
N PHE A 6 -15.13 -29.75 23.09
CA PHE A 6 -14.32 -28.57 22.77
C PHE A 6 -13.43 -28.13 23.93
N ILE A 7 -13.96 -28.14 25.16
CA ILE A 7 -13.18 -27.82 26.36
C ILE A 7 -12.04 -28.82 26.55
N LEU A 8 -12.32 -30.11 26.39
CA LEU A 8 -11.30 -31.16 26.52
C LEU A 8 -10.21 -31.03 25.45
N ALA A 9 -10.60 -30.76 24.20
CA ALA A 9 -9.65 -30.55 23.11
C ALA A 9 -8.75 -29.32 23.36
N ALA A 10 -9.32 -28.21 23.85
CA ALA A 10 -8.55 -27.02 24.19
C ALA A 10 -7.55 -27.29 25.32
N LEU A 11 -7.96 -28.02 26.36
CA LEU A 11 -7.07 -28.40 27.47
C LEU A 11 -5.94 -29.31 27.01
N LEU A 12 -6.21 -30.27 26.11
CA LEU A 12 -5.17 -31.14 25.54
C LEU A 12 -4.16 -30.36 24.71
N ILE A 13 -4.61 -29.37 23.92
CA ILE A 13 -3.73 -28.50 23.14
C ILE A 13 -2.82 -27.67 24.06
N LEU A 14 -3.38 -27.09 25.12
CA LEU A 14 -2.61 -26.31 26.09
C LEU A 14 -1.59 -27.18 26.85
N ALA A 15 -2.00 -28.39 27.27
CA ALA A 15 -1.10 -29.33 27.94
C ALA A 15 0.05 -29.77 27.03
N LEU A 16 -0.23 -30.07 25.76
CA LEU A 16 0.78 -30.42 24.76
C LEU A 16 1.74 -29.25 24.51
N ALA A 17 1.23 -28.03 24.36
CA ALA A 17 2.05 -26.83 24.19
C ALA A 17 2.97 -26.59 25.39
N GLY A 18 2.45 -26.74 26.61
CA GLY A 18 3.24 -26.63 27.84
C GLY A 18 4.32 -27.71 27.94
N TYR A 19 4.01 -28.96 27.59
CA TYR A 19 4.99 -30.04 27.59
C TYR A 19 6.12 -29.81 26.58
N LEU A 20 5.78 -29.37 25.36
CA LEU A 20 6.76 -29.03 24.32
C LEU A 20 7.65 -27.85 24.76
N LEU A 21 7.08 -26.85 25.44
CA LEU A 21 7.83 -25.73 26.00
C LEU A 21 8.86 -26.21 27.03
N ILE A 22 8.48 -27.10 27.94
CA ILE A 22 9.39 -27.66 28.96
C ILE A 22 10.55 -28.40 28.27
N ILE A 23 10.28 -29.22 27.26
CA ILE A 23 11.32 -29.91 26.49
C ILE A 23 12.25 -28.90 25.81
N ALA A 24 11.70 -27.88 25.15
CA ALA A 24 12.47 -26.85 24.47
C ALA A 24 13.39 -26.09 25.44
N VAL A 25 12.89 -25.72 26.62
CA VAL A 25 13.68 -25.05 27.67
C VAL A 25 14.81 -25.96 28.15
N ARG A 26 14.53 -27.22 28.46
CA ARG A 26 15.57 -28.17 28.92
C ARG A 26 16.62 -28.42 27.85
N TRP A 27 16.22 -28.52 26.59
CA TRP A 27 17.12 -28.64 25.45
C TRP A 27 17.98 -27.38 25.29
N ALA A 28 17.39 -26.19 25.42
CA ALA A 28 18.11 -24.93 25.32
C ALA A 28 19.20 -24.76 26.40
N PHE A 29 18.91 -25.16 27.65
CA PHE A 29 19.92 -25.17 28.71
C PHE A 29 21.02 -26.23 28.48
N ARG A 30 20.68 -27.37 27.86
CA ARG A 30 21.66 -28.41 27.53
C ARG A 30 22.57 -28.01 26.36
N PHE A 31 22.04 -27.29 25.37
CA PHE A 31 22.75 -26.91 24.14
C PHE A 31 22.60 -25.41 23.84
N PRO A 32 23.17 -24.52 24.68
CA PRO A 32 22.91 -23.08 24.60
C PRO A 32 23.35 -22.46 23.27
N LYS A 33 24.45 -22.91 22.67
CA LYS A 33 24.90 -22.43 21.35
C LYS A 33 23.92 -22.80 20.23
N ALA A 34 23.42 -24.05 20.23
CA ALA A 34 22.45 -24.50 19.24
C ALA A 34 21.10 -23.79 19.39
N ALA A 35 20.68 -23.54 20.64
CA ALA A 35 19.48 -22.76 20.92
C ALA A 35 19.60 -21.31 20.46
N LEU A 36 20.75 -20.65 20.70
CA LEU A 36 21.00 -19.30 20.19
C LEU A 36 20.95 -19.26 18.66
N ILE A 37 21.62 -20.20 17.97
CA ILE A 37 21.58 -20.29 16.50
C ILE A 37 20.14 -20.46 16.01
N LEU A 38 19.35 -21.36 16.63
CA LEU A 38 17.96 -21.57 16.26
C LEU A 38 17.11 -20.31 16.47
N CYS A 39 17.25 -19.62 17.60
CA CYS A 39 16.56 -18.36 17.86
C CYS A 39 16.92 -17.29 16.83
N THR A 40 18.20 -17.17 16.47
CA THR A 40 18.65 -16.23 15.43
C THR A 40 18.03 -16.57 14.07
N LEU A 41 18.00 -17.84 13.69
CA LEU A 41 17.39 -18.28 12.43
C LEU A 41 15.87 -18.03 12.41
N LEU A 42 15.18 -18.24 13.53
CA LEU A 42 13.75 -17.94 13.64
C LEU A 42 13.47 -16.45 13.52
N ILE A 43 14.24 -15.60 14.21
CA ILE A 43 14.09 -14.13 14.11
C ILE A 43 14.37 -13.67 12.67
N ALA A 44 15.44 -14.17 12.05
CA ALA A 44 15.77 -13.86 10.67
C ALA A 44 14.66 -14.33 9.70
N GLY A 45 14.14 -15.55 9.90
CA GLY A 45 13.04 -16.10 9.12
C GLY A 45 11.76 -15.28 9.25
N CYS A 46 11.38 -14.89 10.46
CA CYS A 46 10.25 -13.99 10.72
C CYS A 46 10.46 -12.62 10.05
N GLY A 47 11.68 -12.07 10.10
CA GLY A 47 12.03 -10.82 9.43
C GLY A 47 11.87 -10.91 7.91
N ILE A 48 12.38 -11.97 7.28
CA ILE A 48 12.25 -12.21 5.84
C ILE A 48 10.77 -12.39 5.45
N TYR A 49 10.03 -13.20 6.22
CA TYR A 49 8.61 -13.41 5.97
C TYR A 49 7.79 -12.13 6.10
N TYR A 50 8.06 -11.32 7.12
CA TYR A 50 7.40 -10.03 7.32
C TYR A 50 7.67 -9.07 6.16
N GLN A 51 8.93 -8.96 5.71
CA GLN A 51 9.28 -8.14 4.55
C GLN A 51 8.56 -8.62 3.29
N HIS A 52 8.58 -9.94 3.03
CA HIS A 52 7.86 -10.52 1.90
C HIS A 52 6.35 -10.22 1.98
N PHE A 53 5.74 -10.39 3.17
CA PHE A 53 4.33 -10.13 3.40
C PHE A 53 3.98 -8.66 3.12
N ILE A 54 4.77 -7.70 3.62
CA ILE A 54 4.56 -6.26 3.39
C ILE A 54 4.73 -5.90 1.92
N THR A 55 5.78 -6.38 1.24
CA THR A 55 5.96 -6.15 -0.19
C THR A 55 4.77 -6.68 -1.01
N GLN A 56 4.35 -7.91 -0.73
CA GLN A 56 3.18 -8.50 -1.40
C GLN A 56 1.91 -7.73 -1.06
N HIS A 57 1.75 -7.23 0.16
CA HIS A 57 0.60 -6.40 0.54
C HIS A 57 0.54 -5.13 -0.31
N ARG A 58 1.64 -4.36 -0.39
CA ARG A 58 1.74 -3.13 -1.18
C ARG A 58 1.46 -3.38 -2.66
N LEU A 59 2.10 -4.39 -3.24
CA LEU A 59 1.92 -4.74 -4.66
C LEU A 59 0.48 -5.11 -5.01
N LYS A 60 -0.35 -5.53 -4.05
CA LYS A 60 -1.74 -5.85 -4.34
C LYS A 60 -2.51 -4.62 -4.83
N HIS A 61 -2.19 -3.40 -4.39
CA HIS A 61 -2.88 -2.19 -4.82
C HIS A 61 -2.85 -1.99 -6.35
N LEU A 62 -1.84 -2.53 -7.04
CA LEU A 62 -1.68 -2.31 -8.47
C LEU A 62 -2.56 -3.25 -9.32
N PRO A 63 -3.05 -2.79 -10.48
CA PRO A 63 -3.65 -3.67 -11.50
C PRO A 63 -2.74 -4.85 -11.83
N LYS A 64 -3.33 -6.02 -12.10
CA LYS A 64 -2.58 -7.28 -12.26
C LYS A 64 -1.63 -7.23 -13.46
N ASP A 65 -2.06 -6.53 -14.51
CA ASP A 65 -1.41 -6.50 -15.81
C ASP A 65 -0.27 -5.48 -15.87
N LEU A 66 -0.10 -4.64 -14.83
CA LEU A 66 1.11 -3.83 -14.70
C LEU A 66 2.25 -4.71 -14.16
N PRO A 67 3.35 -4.89 -14.92
CA PRO A 67 4.46 -5.76 -14.55
C PRO A 67 5.38 -5.08 -13.52
N ILE A 68 4.81 -4.63 -12.40
CA ILE A 68 5.51 -3.89 -11.36
C ILE A 68 5.84 -4.84 -10.21
N ASP A 69 7.11 -4.88 -9.85
CA ASP A 69 7.71 -5.67 -8.77
C ASP A 69 8.57 -4.82 -7.83
N ASP A 70 9.09 -3.69 -8.31
CA ASP A 70 9.96 -2.78 -7.57
C ASP A 70 9.20 -1.65 -6.87
N ILE A 71 9.37 -1.54 -5.54
CA ILE A 71 8.91 -0.42 -4.72
C ILE A 71 10.08 0.55 -4.53
N LEU A 72 9.93 1.78 -4.98
CA LEU A 72 10.95 2.83 -4.87
C LEU A 72 10.90 3.55 -3.52
N TYR A 73 9.70 3.76 -3.01
CA TYR A 73 9.45 4.48 -1.77
C TYR A 73 8.10 4.04 -1.19
N ALA A 74 8.02 3.89 0.12
CA ALA A 74 6.76 3.66 0.81
C ALA A 74 6.82 4.33 2.17
N ASN A 75 5.82 5.16 2.48
CA ASN A 75 5.56 5.66 3.81
C ASN A 75 4.08 5.44 4.12
N GLU A 76 3.80 4.72 5.19
CA GLU A 76 2.46 4.31 5.58
C GLU A 76 2.38 4.40 7.10
N GLU A 77 1.36 5.09 7.61
CA GLU A 77 1.13 5.28 9.03
C GLU A 77 -0.31 4.93 9.39
N SER A 78 -0.50 4.43 10.61
CA SER A 78 -1.82 4.10 11.17
C SER A 78 -1.92 4.66 12.58
N TRP A 79 -2.98 5.44 12.84
CA TRP A 79 -3.24 6.07 14.14
C TRP A 79 -4.33 5.35 14.93
N GLY A 80 -4.61 4.08 14.63
CA GLY A 80 -5.62 3.27 15.32
C GLY A 80 -5.27 1.79 15.40
N TRP A 81 -6.04 1.05 16.19
CA TRP A 81 -5.94 -0.41 16.29
C TRP A 81 -7.24 -1.05 15.77
N GLY A 82 -7.13 -1.92 14.76
CA GLY A 82 -8.25 -2.66 14.19
C GLY A 82 -8.91 -1.99 12.96
N PRO A 83 -9.96 -2.61 12.40
CA PRO A 83 -10.61 -2.14 11.18
C PRO A 83 -11.21 -0.74 11.35
N GLY A 84 -10.90 0.20 10.45
CA GLY A 84 -11.43 1.57 10.48
C GLY A 84 -10.61 2.55 11.33
N GLY A 85 -9.37 2.21 11.69
CA GLY A 85 -8.41 3.21 12.16
C GLY A 85 -8.04 4.19 11.04
N ASN A 86 -7.65 5.41 11.40
CA ASN A 86 -7.19 6.40 10.42
C ASN A 86 -5.83 5.95 9.87
N GLU A 87 -5.78 5.64 8.59
CA GLU A 87 -4.60 5.21 7.87
C GLU A 87 -4.28 6.21 6.77
N THR A 88 -2.99 6.45 6.55
CA THR A 88 -2.53 7.27 5.44
C THR A 88 -1.29 6.64 4.88
N GLY A 89 -1.28 6.47 3.56
CA GLY A 89 -0.18 5.81 2.89
C GLY A 89 0.13 6.43 1.55
N PHE A 90 1.42 6.39 1.24
CA PHE A 90 2.00 6.82 0.00
C PHE A 90 3.03 5.78 -0.44
N ILE A 91 2.83 5.20 -1.62
CA ILE A 91 3.71 4.19 -2.18
C ILE A 91 4.07 4.59 -3.61
N ALA A 92 5.36 4.70 -3.89
CA ALA A 92 5.89 4.89 -5.22
C ALA A 92 6.52 3.59 -5.72
N TYR A 93 6.11 3.17 -6.89
CA TYR A 93 6.60 2.00 -7.59
C TYR A 93 7.35 2.39 -8.84
N LYS A 94 8.29 1.55 -9.25
CA LYS A 94 8.97 1.67 -10.53
C LYS A 94 8.08 1.10 -11.63
N LEU A 95 7.82 1.91 -12.64
CA LEU A 95 7.16 1.45 -13.86
C LEU A 95 8.25 0.98 -14.83
N PRO A 96 8.26 -0.30 -15.25
CA PRO A 96 9.25 -0.76 -16.23
C PRO A 96 9.15 0.01 -17.54
N ASP A 97 10.29 0.21 -18.21
CA ASP A 97 10.36 0.99 -19.46
C ASP A 97 9.39 0.48 -20.53
N ILE A 98 9.23 -0.84 -20.65
CA ILE A 98 8.31 -1.46 -21.61
C ILE A 98 6.86 -1.05 -21.32
N ALA A 99 6.45 -1.07 -20.05
CA ALA A 99 5.12 -0.66 -19.64
C ALA A 99 4.92 0.86 -19.81
N ALA A 100 5.92 1.66 -19.45
CA ALA A 100 5.90 3.11 -19.66
C ALA A 100 5.72 3.47 -21.13
N GLN A 101 6.46 2.83 -22.04
CA GLN A 101 6.31 3.03 -23.49
C GLN A 101 4.94 2.61 -24.00
N ALA A 102 4.42 1.47 -23.55
CA ALA A 102 3.09 1.01 -23.93
C ALA A 102 1.99 1.99 -23.49
N ILE A 103 2.12 2.58 -22.30
CA ILE A 103 1.19 3.60 -21.80
C ILE A 103 1.36 4.91 -22.58
N LEU A 104 2.59 5.34 -22.91
CA LEU A 104 2.82 6.54 -23.73
C LEU A 104 2.21 6.41 -25.14
N GLN A 105 2.19 5.21 -25.71
CA GLN A 105 1.61 4.96 -27.03
C GLN A 105 0.08 4.77 -26.97
N GLY A 106 -0.43 4.06 -25.96
CA GLY A 106 -1.83 3.69 -25.85
C GLY A 106 -2.70 4.66 -25.03
N GLY A 107 -2.09 5.51 -24.21
CA GLY A 107 -2.75 6.47 -23.34
C GLY A 107 -3.83 5.84 -22.44
N LEU A 108 -4.96 6.54 -22.30
CA LEU A 108 -6.10 6.06 -21.52
C LEU A 108 -6.63 4.69 -21.98
N ALA A 109 -6.64 4.43 -23.29
CA ALA A 109 -7.16 3.17 -23.83
C ALA A 109 -6.31 1.95 -23.43
N TYR A 110 -5.03 2.14 -23.09
CA TYR A 110 -4.21 1.10 -22.48
C TYR A 110 -4.66 0.83 -21.03
N LEU A 111 -4.84 1.89 -20.25
CA LEU A 111 -5.17 1.82 -18.82
C LEU A 111 -6.58 1.27 -18.56
N GLU A 112 -7.54 1.60 -19.43
CA GLU A 112 -8.92 1.09 -19.35
C GLU A 112 -9.03 -0.42 -19.60
N LYS A 113 -8.01 -1.05 -20.19
CA LYS A 113 -7.94 -2.50 -20.40
C LYS A 113 -7.30 -3.25 -19.24
N LEU A 114 -6.72 -2.56 -18.27
CA LEU A 114 -6.03 -3.19 -17.16
C LEU A 114 -7.00 -3.97 -16.28
N SER A 115 -6.65 -5.22 -16.01
CA SER A 115 -7.44 -6.11 -15.17
C SER A 115 -7.18 -5.82 -13.69
N PRO A 116 -8.24 -5.87 -12.85
CA PRO A 116 -8.10 -5.78 -11.41
C PRO A 116 -7.28 -6.97 -10.87
N ARG A 117 -6.46 -6.74 -9.84
CA ARG A 117 -5.68 -7.79 -9.16
C ARG A 117 -6.52 -8.46 -8.07
N GLY A 118 -7.40 -9.39 -8.46
CA GLY A 118 -8.20 -10.19 -7.51
C GLY A 118 -9.53 -10.68 -8.08
N SER A 119 -10.34 -11.35 -7.25
CA SER A 119 -11.73 -11.68 -7.59
C SER A 119 -12.61 -10.43 -7.60
N ALA A 120 -13.71 -10.47 -8.35
CA ALA A 120 -14.71 -9.40 -8.42
C ALA A 120 -15.27 -8.97 -7.04
N SER A 121 -15.15 -9.81 -6.02
CA SER A 121 -15.58 -9.53 -4.64
C SER A 121 -14.57 -8.79 -3.77
N GLY A 122 -13.35 -8.55 -4.25
CA GLY A 122 -12.28 -7.94 -3.45
C GLY A 122 -12.38 -6.42 -3.37
N PHE A 123 -12.28 -5.90 -2.14
CA PHE A 123 -12.51 -4.50 -1.77
C PHE A 123 -11.55 -3.47 -2.37
N TYR A 124 -10.36 -3.90 -2.76
CA TYR A 124 -9.24 -3.00 -3.08
C TYR A 124 -9.01 -2.82 -4.59
N TRP A 125 -9.78 -3.50 -5.44
CA TRP A 125 -9.33 -3.80 -6.81
C TRP A 125 -10.06 -3.10 -7.95
N HIS A 126 -11.10 -2.31 -7.67
CA HIS A 126 -11.86 -1.63 -8.72
C HIS A 126 -11.46 -0.15 -8.75
N TYR A 127 -10.65 0.18 -9.74
CA TYR A 127 -10.44 1.57 -10.13
C TYR A 127 -11.64 2.04 -10.94
N GLY A 128 -12.11 3.25 -10.63
CA GLY A 128 -13.11 3.94 -11.41
C GLY A 128 -12.55 4.36 -12.78
N LYS A 129 -13.23 5.31 -13.41
CA LYS A 129 -12.83 5.80 -14.72
C LYS A 129 -11.43 6.42 -14.68
N TRP A 130 -10.54 5.93 -15.54
CA TRP A 130 -9.24 6.54 -15.78
C TRP A 130 -9.38 7.92 -16.40
N GLN A 131 -8.55 8.85 -15.93
CA GLN A 131 -8.54 10.24 -16.35
C GLN A 131 -7.10 10.69 -16.57
N GLU A 132 -6.91 11.64 -17.48
CA GLU A 132 -5.64 12.32 -17.66
C GLU A 132 -5.55 13.49 -16.68
N THR A 133 -4.35 13.74 -16.14
CA THR A 133 -4.05 14.94 -15.37
C THR A 133 -4.24 16.20 -16.24
N PRO A 134 -4.52 17.39 -15.66
CA PRO A 134 -4.40 17.75 -14.25
C PRO A 134 -5.58 17.31 -13.36
N ILE A 135 -5.29 17.05 -12.09
CA ILE A 135 -6.32 16.72 -11.07
C ILE A 135 -6.95 18.01 -10.54
N LEU A 136 -7.99 18.51 -11.21
CA LEU A 136 -8.65 19.78 -10.84
C LEU A 136 -10.08 19.61 -10.30
N SER A 137 -10.71 18.46 -10.53
CA SER A 137 -12.11 18.23 -10.24
C SER A 137 -12.40 17.91 -8.77
N ASP A 138 -11.38 17.58 -7.98
CA ASP A 138 -11.54 17.13 -6.60
C ASP A 138 -10.97 18.17 -5.61
N PRO A 139 -11.83 18.81 -4.78
CA PRO A 139 -11.41 19.77 -3.78
C PRO A 139 -10.40 19.23 -2.77
N GLN A 140 -10.29 17.91 -2.57
CA GLN A 140 -9.33 17.30 -1.64
C GLN A 140 -7.87 17.64 -1.98
N TRP A 141 -7.57 17.94 -3.24
CA TRP A 141 -6.21 18.26 -3.70
C TRP A 141 -5.83 19.72 -3.47
N LEU A 142 -6.80 20.56 -3.09
CA LEU A 142 -6.65 21.99 -2.93
C LEU A 142 -6.54 22.36 -1.45
N ASP A 143 -5.67 23.33 -1.14
CA ASP A 143 -5.59 23.87 0.22
C ASP A 143 -6.84 24.72 0.54
N ASN A 144 -7.04 25.07 1.81
CA ASN A 144 -8.23 25.81 2.23
C ASN A 144 -8.36 27.21 1.58
N LYS A 145 -7.24 27.82 1.16
CA LYS A 145 -7.25 29.10 0.44
C LYS A 145 -7.63 28.89 -1.02
N GLN A 146 -7.05 27.87 -1.67
CA GLN A 146 -7.37 27.43 -3.03
C GLN A 146 -8.82 26.96 -3.15
N LYS A 147 -9.39 26.27 -2.15
CA LYS A 147 -10.82 25.89 -2.13
C LYS A 147 -11.75 27.11 -2.19
N ARG A 148 -11.34 28.24 -1.59
CA ARG A 148 -12.09 29.51 -1.64
C ARG A 148 -11.89 30.26 -2.97
N GLU A 149 -10.73 30.08 -3.61
CA GLU A 149 -10.35 30.73 -4.87
C GLU A 149 -10.65 29.88 -6.14
N ALA A 150 -11.05 28.61 -5.97
CA ALA A 150 -11.30 27.63 -7.04
C ALA A 150 -12.42 28.02 -8.03
N ILE A 151 -13.09 29.14 -7.79
CA ILE A 151 -14.10 29.71 -8.69
C ILE A 151 -13.45 30.58 -9.79
N THR A 152 -12.18 31.00 -9.68
CA THR A 152 -11.62 32.00 -10.63
C THR A 152 -10.15 31.89 -11.07
N ALA A 153 -9.24 31.06 -10.51
CA ALA A 153 -7.89 30.91 -11.09
C ALA A 153 -7.06 29.69 -10.57
N ALA A 154 -6.29 29.08 -11.49
CA ALA A 154 -5.02 28.34 -11.33
C ALA A 154 -4.74 27.56 -10.02
N ALA A 155 -5.73 26.84 -9.48
CA ALA A 155 -5.51 25.98 -8.34
C ALA A 155 -4.59 24.81 -8.74
N SER A 156 -3.40 24.73 -8.13
CA SER A 156 -2.44 23.65 -8.38
C SER A 156 -2.65 22.53 -7.37
N PRO A 157 -2.99 21.30 -7.80
CA PRO A 157 -3.21 20.17 -6.90
C PRO A 157 -1.91 19.80 -6.16
N LYS A 158 -2.05 19.40 -4.89
CA LYS A 158 -0.93 18.91 -4.08
C LYS A 158 -1.27 17.60 -3.38
N ILE A 159 -0.37 16.62 -3.46
CA ILE A 159 -0.55 15.33 -2.81
C ILE A 159 -0.65 15.46 -1.28
N ALA A 160 0.08 16.38 -0.66
CA ALA A 160 0.00 16.60 0.78
C ALA A 160 -1.40 17.04 1.23
N ASN A 161 -2.12 17.81 0.41
CA ASN A 161 -3.50 18.20 0.71
C ASN A 161 -4.42 16.98 0.68
N TYR A 162 -4.27 16.12 -0.33
CA TYR A 162 -5.00 14.86 -0.43
C TYR A 162 -4.72 13.97 0.78
N LEU A 163 -3.47 13.66 1.09
CA LEU A 163 -3.12 12.79 2.23
C LEU A 163 -3.61 13.35 3.58
N ASN A 164 -3.65 14.68 3.75
CA ASN A 164 -4.01 15.31 5.00
C ASN A 164 -5.50 15.72 5.09
N VAL A 165 -6.39 15.20 4.23
CA VAL A 165 -7.83 15.54 4.24
C VAL A 165 -8.47 15.38 5.63
N TYR A 166 -8.06 14.35 6.39
CA TYR A 166 -8.59 14.05 7.72
C TYR A 166 -7.69 14.50 8.88
N GLY A 167 -6.62 15.25 8.61
CA GLY A 167 -5.66 15.69 9.63
C GLY A 167 -4.59 14.67 10.01
N PHE A 168 -4.47 13.57 9.25
CA PHE A 168 -3.50 12.48 9.45
C PHE A 168 -2.45 12.42 8.34
N GLY A 169 -1.97 13.58 7.88
CA GLY A 169 -0.94 13.64 6.84
C GLY A 169 0.38 13.02 7.29
N ILE A 170 1.05 12.34 6.34
CA ILE A 170 2.41 11.82 6.51
C ILE A 170 3.42 12.65 5.70
N PRO A 171 4.68 12.75 6.14
CA PRO A 171 5.73 13.34 5.33
C PRO A 171 6.04 12.47 4.11
N ILE A 172 6.31 13.10 2.97
CA ILE A 172 6.84 12.45 1.76
C ILE A 172 8.24 13.00 1.54
N ASP A 173 9.13 12.19 0.95
CA ASP A 173 10.39 12.69 0.44
C ASP A 173 10.15 13.93 -0.47
N PRO A 174 10.79 15.09 -0.20
CA PRO A 174 10.50 16.34 -0.90
C PRO A 174 10.73 16.28 -2.42
N LEU A 175 11.67 15.46 -2.88
CA LEU A 175 11.95 15.30 -4.31
C LEU A 175 10.81 14.54 -4.99
N ILE A 176 10.38 13.44 -4.38
CA ILE A 176 9.23 12.65 -4.86
C ILE A 176 7.96 13.49 -4.85
N GLU A 177 7.72 14.25 -3.78
CA GLU A 177 6.56 15.11 -3.64
C GLU A 177 6.53 16.19 -4.74
N SER A 178 7.65 16.88 -4.97
CA SER A 178 7.76 17.93 -5.98
C SER A 178 7.52 17.41 -7.40
N GLU A 179 8.10 16.25 -7.71
CA GLU A 179 7.94 15.57 -9.00
C GLU A 179 6.48 15.16 -9.23
N LEU A 180 5.85 14.54 -8.22
CA LEU A 180 4.44 14.16 -8.29
C LEU A 180 3.54 15.37 -8.45
N ASN A 181 3.71 16.41 -7.63
CA ASN A 181 2.92 17.64 -7.71
C ASN A 181 3.02 18.29 -9.10
N THR A 182 4.19 18.22 -9.73
CA THR A 182 4.37 18.68 -11.11
C THR A 182 3.60 17.81 -12.11
N ALA A 183 3.65 16.48 -11.94
CA ALA A 183 2.99 15.52 -12.82
C ALA A 183 1.45 15.61 -12.73
N ILE A 184 0.88 15.79 -11.54
CA ILE A 184 -0.57 15.93 -11.35
C ILE A 184 -1.13 17.29 -11.75
N ALA A 185 -0.27 18.29 -11.95
CA ALA A 185 -0.64 19.64 -12.37
C ALA A 185 -0.58 19.86 -13.89
N LYS A 186 -0.07 18.89 -14.66
CA LYS A 186 0.10 18.99 -16.12
C LYS A 186 -0.46 17.74 -16.81
N PRO A 187 -0.86 17.82 -18.10
CA PRO A 187 -1.22 16.63 -18.88
C PRO A 187 -0.07 15.61 -19.00
N LYS A 188 -0.38 14.44 -19.59
CA LYS A 188 0.50 13.27 -19.82
C LYS A 188 0.73 12.33 -18.65
N SER A 189 0.08 12.55 -17.52
CA SER A 189 -0.05 11.53 -16.46
C SER A 189 -1.49 11.09 -16.36
N TYR A 190 -1.72 9.94 -15.74
CA TYR A 190 -3.04 9.34 -15.67
C TYR A 190 -3.38 8.97 -14.23
N PHE A 191 -4.64 9.00 -13.87
CA PHE A 191 -5.07 8.62 -12.53
C PHE A 191 -6.44 7.94 -12.56
N ALA A 192 -6.70 7.16 -11.52
CA ALA A 192 -8.03 6.62 -11.24
C ALA A 192 -8.24 6.49 -9.73
N TYR A 193 -9.45 6.79 -9.29
CA TYR A 193 -9.85 6.57 -7.90
C TYR A 193 -10.26 5.11 -7.73
N GLY A 194 -9.65 4.43 -6.77
CA GLY A 194 -10.17 3.19 -6.21
C GLY A 194 -11.11 3.48 -5.04
N ARG A 195 -11.52 2.44 -4.33
CA ARG A 195 -12.39 2.56 -3.16
C ARG A 195 -11.74 3.31 -1.98
N ILE A 196 -10.46 3.06 -1.75
CA ILE A 196 -9.73 3.51 -0.54
C ILE A 196 -8.67 4.57 -0.88
N GLY A 197 -8.27 4.66 -2.14
CA GLY A 197 -7.16 5.51 -2.54
C GLY A 197 -7.18 5.83 -4.03
N ILE A 198 -6.16 6.52 -4.48
CA ILE A 198 -5.92 6.91 -5.87
C ILE A 198 -4.67 6.21 -6.39
N ILE A 199 -4.73 5.74 -7.63
CA ILE A 199 -3.55 5.35 -8.40
C ILE A 199 -3.21 6.45 -9.40
N ILE A 200 -1.93 6.79 -9.53
CA ILE A 200 -1.42 7.80 -10.45
C ILE A 200 -0.26 7.17 -11.23
N VAL A 201 -0.36 7.15 -12.54
CA VAL A 201 0.64 6.60 -13.46
C VAL A 201 1.34 7.77 -14.15
N ILE A 202 2.67 7.84 -14.01
CA ILE A 202 3.52 8.89 -14.57
C ILE A 202 4.52 8.22 -15.53
N PRO A 203 4.16 8.03 -16.81
CA PRO A 203 4.96 7.26 -17.75
C PRO A 203 6.34 7.89 -18.01
N ASP A 204 6.40 9.22 -18.18
CA ASP A 204 7.65 9.95 -18.45
C ASP A 204 8.68 9.78 -17.31
N ALA A 205 8.20 9.71 -16.08
CA ALA A 205 9.00 9.49 -14.88
C ALA A 205 9.26 8.02 -14.56
N ARG A 206 8.64 7.08 -15.30
CA ARG A 206 8.67 5.64 -15.03
C ARG A 206 8.23 5.32 -13.60
N LYS A 207 7.14 5.94 -13.16
CA LYS A 207 6.60 5.76 -11.81
C LYS A 207 5.11 5.47 -11.83
N VAL A 208 4.69 4.68 -10.85
CA VAL A 208 3.29 4.56 -10.45
C VAL A 208 3.21 4.91 -8.97
N ILE A 209 2.26 5.74 -8.60
CA ILE A 209 1.99 6.11 -7.23
C ILE A 209 0.66 5.52 -6.82
N TYR A 210 0.60 4.94 -5.62
CA TYR A 210 -0.65 4.66 -4.93
C TYR A 210 -0.68 5.47 -3.64
N ALA A 211 -1.75 6.23 -3.44
CA ALA A 211 -1.94 7.07 -2.26
C ALA A 211 -3.32 6.84 -1.69
N TYR A 212 -3.44 6.82 -0.36
CA TYR A 212 -4.71 6.63 0.33
C TYR A 212 -4.75 7.40 1.65
N ASN A 213 -5.98 7.75 2.05
CA ASN A 213 -6.31 8.54 3.22
C ASN A 213 -7.66 8.07 3.78
N GLY A 214 -7.73 7.63 5.03
CA GLY A 214 -8.99 7.21 5.65
C GLY A 214 -8.82 6.35 6.87
#